data_AF-A0A5C9A3H9-F1
#
_entry.id   AF-A0A5C9A3H9-F1
#
_cell.length_a   1.000
_cell.length_b   1.000
_cell.length_c   1.000
_cell.angle_alpha   90.00
_cell.angle_beta   90.00
_cell.angle_gamma   90.00
#
_symmetry.space_group_name_H-M   'P 1'
#
loop_
_entity.id
_entity.type
_entity.pdbx_description
1 polymer ?
#
loop_
_entity_poly.entity_id
_entity_poly.type
_entity_poly.pdbx_seq_one_letter_code
_entity_poly.pdbx_strand_id
1 'polypeptide(L)'
;MSKSVRGDRFQPGPRTCPSCAISRAYTVTRSRNEKAKVLRYVLIAAFLTLGGATGCKIQVVAPLGADVVSSSGAFDCRAGTTCTVVVDHPYYYEAFSVEPKPGYAFTTFLEGQGRFCGGSEKPVCGPLNTRGFPGNEGLSALLGQDDEFFLEPEVVADGTLPVDDSSTLKVTLRESVNLDHYPIHGDSVETIQASLYSQDNPFYNAEPVGSGIQVGITQPGYDYSFSAERLQPGSSNCRFAALTIDATITIVMPGLQQRHTLPANLQARWDEFYLALLAHEGGHANFVRDSFEEIVAFFESRGQFSCDTISEEVDAVLEQAAAGYDQRSFDYDVETNHGVFQGVVF
;
A
#
# COMPACT_ATOMS: atom_id res chain seq x y z
N MET A 1 7.30 -24.47 -7.59
CA MET A 1 8.32 -25.35 -6.99
C MET A 1 9.44 -24.47 -6.45
N SER A 2 9.46 -24.22 -5.14
CA SER A 2 10.68 -24.19 -4.33
C SER A 2 10.23 -24.27 -2.88
N LYS A 3 10.51 -25.43 -2.27
CA LYS A 3 10.34 -25.71 -0.85
C LYS A 3 11.75 -25.86 -0.32
N SER A 4 11.98 -25.33 0.88
CA SER A 4 13.04 -25.66 1.84
C SER A 4 13.97 -24.49 2.17
N VAL A 5 13.93 -24.06 3.43
CA VAL A 5 15.06 -24.36 4.32
C VAL A 5 14.54 -25.04 5.59
N ARG A 6 15.10 -26.23 5.86
CA ARG A 6 15.02 -26.99 7.11
C ARG A 6 15.75 -26.24 8.22
N GLY A 7 15.28 -26.43 9.46
CA GLY A 7 15.93 -25.90 10.65
C GLY A 7 17.39 -26.29 10.79
N ASP A 8 18.14 -25.39 11.42
CA ASP A 8 19.47 -25.70 11.93
C ASP A 8 19.54 -25.61 13.45
N ARG A 9 20.32 -26.56 13.92
CA ARG A 9 20.55 -27.02 15.28
C ARG A 9 21.31 -25.98 16.09
N PHE A 10 20.94 -25.83 17.37
CA PHE A 10 21.77 -25.21 18.40
C PHE A 10 23.20 -25.80 18.37
N GLN A 11 24.23 -24.97 18.19
CA GLN A 11 25.61 -25.34 18.53
C GLN A 11 26.09 -24.52 19.73
N PRO A 12 26.50 -25.16 20.86
CA PRO A 12 27.11 -24.46 21.99
C PRO A 12 28.62 -24.27 21.75
N GLY A 13 29.04 -23.01 21.58
CA GLY A 13 30.45 -22.61 21.71
C GLY A 13 30.92 -22.59 23.17
N PRO A 14 32.25 -22.62 23.43
CA PRO A 14 32.80 -22.89 24.76
C PRO A 14 32.58 -21.72 25.74
N ARG A 15 32.37 -22.12 27.00
CA ARG A 15 32.10 -21.26 28.16
C ARG A 15 33.27 -20.33 28.45
N THR A 16 33.00 -19.04 28.68
CA THR A 16 33.56 -18.22 29.78
C THR A 16 33.08 -16.76 29.71
N CYS A 17 32.03 -16.41 30.47
CA CYS A 17 31.91 -15.16 31.24
C CYS A 17 30.60 -15.17 32.08
N PRO A 18 30.64 -15.23 33.42
CA PRO A 18 29.41 -15.29 34.24
C PRO A 18 28.67 -13.95 34.39
N SER A 19 29.15 -12.86 33.77
CA SER A 19 28.60 -11.50 33.98
C SER A 19 28.33 -10.70 32.69
N CYS A 20 28.36 -11.33 31.51
CA CYS A 20 27.93 -10.71 30.25
C CYS A 20 26.68 -11.42 29.72
N ALA A 21 25.55 -11.27 30.42
CA ALA A 21 24.24 -11.57 29.85
C ALA A 21 23.83 -10.42 28.93
N ILE A 22 24.55 -10.28 27.81
CA ILE A 22 24.10 -9.40 26.72
C ILE A 22 22.81 -10.03 26.19
N SER A 23 21.70 -9.29 26.32
CA SER A 23 20.44 -9.63 25.66
C SER A 23 20.74 -9.78 24.17
N ARG A 24 20.81 -11.03 23.68
CA ARG A 24 20.97 -11.29 22.25
C ARG A 24 19.60 -11.13 21.61
N ALA A 25 19.34 -9.93 21.12
CA ALA A 25 18.29 -9.73 20.13
C ALA A 25 18.60 -10.61 18.93
N TYR A 26 17.58 -11.28 18.41
CA TYR A 26 17.65 -11.99 17.13
C TYR A 26 16.69 -11.33 16.15
N THR A 27 16.93 -11.52 14.86
CA THR A 27 16.15 -10.92 13.78
C THR A 27 15.62 -12.03 12.89
N VAL A 28 14.32 -11.96 12.59
CA VAL A 28 13.65 -12.84 11.62
C VAL A 28 13.18 -11.98 10.46
N THR A 29 13.34 -12.45 9.22
CA THR A 29 12.85 -11.79 8.00
C THR A 29 12.06 -12.81 7.18
N ARG A 30 10.87 -12.45 6.74
CA ARG A 30 10.01 -13.27 5.87
C ARG A 30 9.31 -12.43 4.82
N SER A 31 8.86 -13.10 3.76
CA SER A 31 8.19 -12.51 2.61
C SER A 31 6.91 -13.28 2.30
N ARG A 32 5.81 -12.58 2.08
CA ARG A 32 4.61 -13.12 1.43
C ARG A 32 4.39 -12.37 0.12
N ASN A 33 4.98 -12.90 -0.95
CA ASN A 33 4.77 -12.42 -2.31
C ASN A 33 3.71 -13.28 -3.03
N GLU A 34 2.49 -12.75 -3.19
CA GLU A 34 1.44 -13.38 -4.03
C GLU A 34 1.73 -13.22 -5.54
N LYS A 35 2.83 -12.55 -5.94
CA LYS A 35 3.31 -12.42 -7.34
C LYS A 35 3.37 -13.76 -8.10
N ALA A 36 3.44 -14.89 -7.40
CA ALA A 36 3.51 -16.22 -7.98
C ALA A 36 2.19 -16.74 -8.61
N LYS A 37 1.02 -16.13 -8.38
CA LYS A 37 -0.24 -16.59 -8.99
C LYS A 37 -0.43 -16.10 -10.44
N VAL A 38 0.05 -14.90 -10.78
CA VAL A 38 -0.02 -14.36 -12.16
C VAL A 38 1.00 -15.03 -13.10
N LEU A 39 2.09 -15.59 -12.56
CA LEU A 39 3.12 -16.27 -13.36
C LEU A 39 2.62 -17.56 -14.07
N ARG A 40 1.42 -18.05 -13.76
CA ARG A 40 0.79 -19.15 -14.53
C ARG A 40 0.05 -18.69 -15.78
N TYR A 41 -0.26 -17.40 -15.92
CA TYR A 41 -1.06 -16.87 -17.03
C TYR A 41 -0.34 -15.84 -17.92
N VAL A 42 0.88 -15.43 -17.55
CA VAL A 42 1.74 -14.61 -18.42
C VAL A 42 3.03 -15.35 -18.69
N LEU A 43 3.05 -16.15 -19.77
CA LEU A 43 4.30 -16.58 -20.40
C LEU A 43 4.58 -15.65 -21.58
N ILE A 44 5.80 -15.09 -21.58
CA ILE A 44 6.42 -14.13 -22.52
C ILE A 44 6.10 -12.66 -22.15
N ALA A 45 6.99 -11.81 -21.66
CA ALA A 45 8.46 -11.77 -21.66
C ALA A 45 9.01 -11.39 -20.26
N ALA A 46 9.98 -12.16 -19.79
CA ALA A 46 10.67 -11.92 -18.53
C ALA A 46 11.85 -10.96 -18.73
N PHE A 47 11.79 -9.79 -18.11
CA PHE A 47 12.98 -9.13 -17.59
C PHE A 47 12.96 -9.27 -16.06
N LEU A 48 13.89 -10.07 -15.53
CA LEU A 48 14.29 -9.98 -14.13
C LEU A 48 15.02 -8.64 -13.95
N THR A 49 14.31 -7.65 -13.46
CA THR A 49 14.91 -6.49 -12.80
C THR A 49 14.56 -6.56 -11.33
N LEU A 50 15.57 -6.76 -10.47
CA LEU A 50 15.57 -6.12 -9.15
C LEU A 50 15.66 -4.61 -9.43
N GLY A 51 14.57 -4.01 -9.87
CA GLY A 51 14.45 -2.58 -10.09
C GLY A 51 13.90 -1.99 -8.82
N GLY A 52 14.63 -1.05 -8.22
CA GLY A 52 13.91 0.05 -7.57
C GLY A 52 12.95 0.59 -8.62
N ALA A 53 11.66 0.70 -8.29
CA ALA A 53 10.68 1.22 -9.23
C ALA A 53 11.23 2.54 -9.80
N THR A 54 11.52 2.53 -11.10
CA THR A 54 11.96 3.71 -11.84
C THR A 54 10.72 4.50 -12.17
N GLY A 55 10.59 5.71 -11.66
CA GLY A 55 9.42 6.54 -11.86
C GLY A 55 9.35 7.64 -10.83
N CYS A 56 8.62 8.71 -11.14
CA CYS A 56 8.47 9.85 -10.25
C CYS A 56 7.75 9.38 -8.98
N LYS A 57 8.31 9.66 -7.80
CA LYS A 57 7.77 9.22 -6.51
C LYS A 57 7.17 10.40 -5.75
N ILE A 58 6.05 10.16 -5.10
CA ILE A 58 5.50 11.06 -4.09
C ILE A 58 5.58 10.36 -2.75
N GLN A 59 6.38 10.90 -1.84
CA GLN A 59 6.41 10.50 -0.44
C GLN A 59 5.34 11.26 0.32
N VAL A 60 4.27 10.56 0.69
CA VAL A 60 3.25 11.06 1.60
C VAL A 60 3.68 10.72 3.01
N VAL A 61 4.07 11.72 3.79
CA VAL A 61 4.54 11.54 5.17
C VAL A 61 3.42 11.94 6.12
N ALA A 62 2.63 10.95 6.56
CA ALA A 62 1.52 11.19 7.48
C ALA A 62 2.05 11.32 8.92
N PRO A 63 1.89 12.48 9.58
CA PRO A 63 2.35 12.64 10.97
C PRO A 63 1.51 11.78 11.91
N LEU A 64 2.06 11.41 13.08
CA LEU A 64 1.35 10.56 14.07
C LEU A 64 -0.05 11.07 14.48
N GLY A 65 -0.27 12.38 14.36
CA GLY A 65 -1.52 13.04 14.73
C GLY A 65 -2.54 13.21 13.60
N ALA A 66 -2.28 12.73 12.38
CA ALA A 66 -3.24 12.88 11.28
C ALA A 66 -3.07 11.82 10.19
N ASP A 67 -4.20 11.42 9.61
CA ASP A 67 -4.19 10.67 8.36
C ASP A 67 -4.08 11.67 7.19
N VAL A 68 -3.54 11.21 6.06
CA VAL A 68 -3.55 11.94 4.80
C VAL A 68 -4.39 11.14 3.81
N VAL A 69 -5.56 11.68 3.45
CA VAL A 69 -6.58 10.99 2.65
C VAL A 69 -6.54 11.50 1.22
N SER A 70 -6.40 10.59 0.26
CA SER A 70 -6.46 10.85 -1.16
C SER A 70 -7.91 10.92 -1.66
N SER A 71 -8.16 11.65 -2.74
CA SER A 71 -9.50 11.83 -3.30
C SER A 71 -10.14 10.53 -3.79
N SER A 72 -9.34 9.52 -4.14
CA SER A 72 -9.82 8.19 -4.51
C SER A 72 -9.81 7.18 -3.36
N GLY A 73 -9.13 7.44 -2.25
CA GLY A 73 -8.86 6.41 -1.24
C GLY A 73 -7.69 5.47 -1.59
N ALA A 74 -7.26 5.43 -2.86
CA ALA A 74 -6.22 4.50 -3.33
C ALA A 74 -4.85 4.80 -2.73
N PHE A 75 -4.58 6.06 -2.39
CA PHE A 75 -3.29 6.55 -1.92
C PHE A 75 -3.38 7.16 -0.51
N ASP A 76 -4.37 6.74 0.28
CA ASP A 76 -4.48 7.14 1.68
C ASP A 76 -3.24 6.72 2.45
N CYS A 77 -2.82 7.55 3.42
CA CYS A 77 -1.68 7.28 4.26
C CYS A 77 -2.03 7.48 5.72
N ARG A 78 -1.99 6.39 6.50
CA ARG A 78 -2.36 6.36 7.91
C ARG A 78 -1.32 7.07 8.78
N ALA A 79 -1.78 7.73 9.83
CA ALA A 79 -0.93 8.50 10.73
C ALA A 79 0.29 7.71 11.22
N GLY A 80 1.46 8.33 11.20
CA GLY A 80 2.73 7.70 11.59
C GLY A 80 3.37 6.83 10.51
N THR A 81 2.74 6.73 9.33
CA THR A 81 3.24 5.97 8.18
C THR A 81 3.87 6.91 7.15
N THR A 82 4.84 6.39 6.41
CA THR A 82 5.30 6.99 5.15
C THR A 82 4.85 6.11 4.01
N CYS A 83 4.10 6.69 3.07
CA CYS A 83 3.55 6.00 1.92
C CYS A 83 4.23 6.53 0.66
N THR A 84 4.83 5.62 -0.11
CA THR A 84 5.42 5.93 -1.41
C THR A 84 4.39 5.66 -2.51
N VAL A 85 4.05 6.70 -3.25
CA VAL A 85 3.23 6.60 -4.46
C VAL A 85 4.14 6.66 -5.68
N VAL A 86 4.12 5.62 -6.51
CA VAL A 86 4.86 5.61 -7.78
C VAL A 86 3.96 6.19 -8.88
N VAL A 87 4.46 7.23 -9.56
CA VAL A 87 3.77 7.96 -10.63
C VAL A 87 4.61 7.89 -11.91
N ASP A 88 4.43 6.80 -12.66
CA ASP A 88 5.13 6.53 -13.92
C ASP A 88 4.19 6.52 -15.14
N HIS A 89 2.92 6.89 -14.93
CA HIS A 89 1.85 6.80 -15.94
C HIS A 89 1.04 8.11 -16.07
N PRO A 90 0.36 8.34 -17.20
CA PRO A 90 -0.37 9.58 -17.48
C PRO A 90 -1.79 9.65 -16.89
N TYR A 91 -2.15 8.71 -16.02
CA TYR A 91 -3.52 8.59 -15.48
C TYR A 91 -3.67 9.13 -14.05
N TYR A 92 -2.58 9.56 -13.42
CA TYR A 92 -2.57 10.05 -12.05
C TYR A 92 -3.40 11.33 -11.92
N TYR A 93 -4.29 11.37 -10.95
CA TYR A 93 -5.13 12.51 -10.61
C TYR A 93 -5.62 12.38 -9.17
N GLU A 94 -5.01 13.12 -8.25
CA GLU A 94 -5.35 13.06 -6.82
C GLU A 94 -5.33 14.42 -6.16
N ALA A 95 -6.25 14.64 -5.22
CA ALA A 95 -6.09 15.65 -4.18
C ALA A 95 -5.94 14.95 -2.83
N PHE A 96 -5.10 15.51 -1.97
CA PHE A 96 -4.85 14.98 -0.63
C PHE A 96 -5.40 15.93 0.42
N SER A 97 -6.18 15.41 1.36
CA SER A 97 -6.73 16.13 2.50
C SER A 97 -6.08 15.62 3.78
N VAL A 98 -5.72 16.53 4.68
CA VAL A 98 -5.18 16.17 6.00
C VAL A 98 -6.36 16.03 6.95
N GLU A 99 -6.45 14.88 7.62
CA GLU A 99 -7.49 14.58 8.61
C GLU A 99 -6.86 14.45 9.99
N PRO A 100 -6.79 15.55 10.79
CA PRO A 100 -6.25 15.50 12.14
C PRO A 100 -7.07 14.57 13.04
N LYS A 101 -6.36 13.73 13.80
CA LYS A 101 -6.93 12.91 14.86
C LYS A 101 -7.38 13.80 16.03
N PRO A 102 -8.31 13.34 16.89
CA PRO A 102 -8.71 14.08 18.08
C PRO A 102 -7.51 14.51 18.92
N GLY A 103 -7.46 15.79 19.25
CA GLY A 103 -6.35 16.39 19.99
C GLY A 103 -5.20 16.93 19.14
N TYR A 104 -5.33 16.90 17.81
CA TYR A 104 -4.40 17.50 16.86
C TYR A 104 -5.10 18.50 15.94
N ALA A 105 -4.33 19.47 15.45
CA ALA A 105 -4.78 20.45 14.46
C ALA A 105 -3.73 20.59 13.36
N PHE A 106 -4.19 20.66 12.11
CA PHE A 106 -3.35 21.00 10.96
C PHE A 106 -2.88 22.45 11.02
N THR A 107 -1.61 22.69 10.68
CA THR A 107 -1.02 24.04 10.63
C THR A 107 -0.70 24.44 9.20
N THR A 108 0.18 23.70 8.53
CA THR A 108 0.67 24.00 7.18
C THR A 108 1.22 22.75 6.52
N PHE A 109 1.37 22.78 5.21
CA PHE A 109 2.33 21.90 4.53
C PHE A 109 3.74 22.47 4.67
N LEU A 110 4.73 21.61 4.91
CA LEU A 110 6.13 22.02 5.06
C LEU A 110 6.70 22.58 3.74
N GLU A 111 7.41 23.69 3.82
CA GLU A 111 8.10 24.31 2.68
C GLU A 111 9.43 23.63 2.34
N GLY A 112 9.84 23.70 1.07
CA GLY A 112 11.16 23.26 0.62
C GLY A 112 11.18 22.77 -0.82
N GLN A 113 12.37 22.45 -1.33
CA GLN A 113 12.53 21.89 -2.66
C GLN A 113 11.83 20.53 -2.77
N GLY A 114 11.09 20.31 -3.86
CA GLY A 114 10.39 19.04 -4.11
C GLY A 114 9.14 18.83 -3.25
N ARG A 115 8.71 19.82 -2.45
CA ARG A 115 7.52 19.70 -1.60
C ARG A 115 6.28 20.24 -2.29
N PHE A 116 5.25 19.41 -2.41
CA PHE A 116 3.95 19.85 -2.89
C PHE A 116 3.24 20.67 -1.82
N CYS A 117 2.59 21.74 -2.27
CA CYS A 117 1.76 22.62 -1.44
C CYS A 117 2.47 23.29 -0.25
N GLY A 118 3.80 23.28 -0.20
CA GLY A 118 4.57 23.88 0.89
C GLY A 118 4.17 25.33 1.18
N GLY A 119 3.98 25.64 2.46
CA GLY A 119 3.55 26.94 2.96
C GLY A 119 2.02 27.17 2.92
N SER A 120 1.25 26.22 2.40
CA SER A 120 -0.21 26.30 2.40
C SER A 120 -0.79 25.96 3.77
N GLU A 121 -1.55 26.90 4.35
CA GLU A 121 -2.38 26.71 5.55
C GLU A 121 -3.74 26.06 5.26
N LYS A 122 -4.03 25.72 3.99
CA LYS A 122 -5.22 24.94 3.65
C LYS A 122 -4.92 23.45 3.85
N PRO A 123 -5.80 22.67 4.50
CA PRO A 123 -5.58 21.25 4.77
C PRO A 123 -5.78 20.36 3.53
N VAL A 124 -5.75 20.94 2.32
CA VAL A 124 -5.95 20.23 1.06
C VAL A 124 -4.85 20.62 0.09
N CYS A 125 -4.23 19.62 -0.53
CA CYS A 125 -3.20 19.76 -1.53
C CYS A 125 -3.62 19.09 -2.85
N GLY A 126 -3.73 19.86 -3.94
CA GLY A 126 -4.03 19.33 -5.27
C GLY A 126 -5.15 20.08 -6.02
N PRO A 127 -5.61 19.53 -7.16
CA PRO A 127 -5.26 18.21 -7.68
C PRO A 127 -3.83 18.16 -8.25
N LEU A 128 -3.08 17.13 -7.87
CA LEU A 128 -1.84 16.70 -8.52
C LEU A 128 -2.24 15.75 -9.68
N ASN A 129 -1.77 16.00 -10.90
CA ASN A 129 -2.19 15.18 -12.03
C ASN A 129 -1.18 15.11 -13.18
N THR A 130 -1.23 14.00 -13.92
CA THR A 130 -0.40 13.74 -15.11
C THR A 130 -1.24 13.61 -16.40
N ARG A 131 -2.56 13.80 -16.33
CA ARG A 131 -3.50 13.65 -17.47
C ARG A 131 -3.19 14.55 -18.66
N GLY A 132 -2.54 15.69 -18.43
CA GLY A 132 -2.10 16.62 -19.47
C GLY A 132 -0.72 16.33 -20.06
N PHE A 133 -0.03 15.27 -19.62
CA PHE A 133 1.33 14.96 -20.06
C PHE A 133 1.38 14.37 -21.47
N PRO A 134 0.47 13.46 -21.88
CA PRO A 134 0.48 12.92 -23.24
C PRO A 134 0.43 14.02 -24.31
N GLY A 135 1.31 13.92 -25.30
CA GLY A 135 1.49 14.95 -26.34
C GLY A 135 2.45 16.09 -25.96
N ASN A 136 2.96 16.10 -24.73
CA ASN A 136 4.05 16.98 -24.28
C ASN A 136 5.27 16.13 -23.91
N GLU A 137 6.30 16.12 -24.75
CA GLU A 137 7.51 15.31 -24.55
C GLU A 137 8.25 15.68 -23.25
N GLY A 138 8.29 16.97 -22.90
CA GLY A 138 8.98 17.44 -21.69
C GLY A 138 8.30 16.97 -20.40
N LEU A 139 6.97 17.04 -20.34
CA LEU A 139 6.21 16.53 -19.18
C LEU A 139 6.18 15.00 -19.17
N SER A 140 6.02 14.36 -20.32
CA SER A 140 6.04 12.90 -20.43
C SER A 140 7.39 12.31 -19.98
N ALA A 141 8.50 13.01 -20.23
CA ALA A 141 9.82 12.60 -19.77
C ALA A 141 9.95 12.56 -18.24
N LEU A 142 9.16 13.35 -17.49
CA LEU A 142 9.19 13.33 -16.02
C LEU A 142 8.68 12.01 -15.44
N LEU A 143 7.77 11.32 -16.13
CA LEU A 143 7.22 10.04 -15.67
C LEU A 143 8.28 8.93 -15.64
N GLY A 144 9.32 9.04 -16.48
CA GLY A 144 10.43 8.08 -16.52
C GLY A 144 11.63 8.47 -15.66
N GLN A 145 11.57 9.60 -14.94
CA GLN A 145 12.63 10.03 -14.02
C GLN A 145 12.42 9.42 -12.64
N ASP A 146 13.49 9.27 -11.86
CA ASP A 146 13.42 8.75 -10.48
C ASP A 146 13.41 9.89 -9.45
N ASP A 147 12.76 10.99 -9.81
CA ASP A 147 12.63 12.17 -8.95
C ASP A 147 11.69 11.87 -7.79
N GLU A 148 12.02 12.42 -6.63
CA GLU A 148 11.24 12.26 -5.40
C GLU A 148 10.67 13.60 -4.96
N PHE A 149 9.34 13.61 -4.79
CA PHE A 149 8.57 14.73 -4.29
C PHE A 149 7.92 14.36 -2.95
N PHE A 150 7.58 15.37 -2.17
CA PHE A 150 7.15 15.18 -0.79
C PHE A 150 5.82 15.89 -0.55
N LEU A 151 4.91 15.22 0.15
CA LEU A 151 3.68 15.77 0.69
C LEU A 151 3.72 15.57 2.20
N GLU A 152 4.08 16.63 2.92
CA GLU A 152 4.36 16.56 4.35
C GLU A 152 3.57 17.65 5.09
N PRO A 153 2.40 17.31 5.63
CA PRO A 153 1.65 18.22 6.49
C PRO A 153 2.28 18.27 7.88
N GLU A 154 2.22 19.44 8.48
CA GLU A 154 2.51 19.66 9.89
C GLU A 154 1.19 19.69 10.67
N VAL A 155 1.16 18.96 11.78
CA VAL A 155 0.06 18.97 12.74
C VAL A 155 0.63 19.16 14.14
N VAL A 156 -0.08 19.92 14.96
CA VAL A 156 0.31 20.21 16.34
C VAL A 156 -0.74 19.68 17.31
N ALA A 157 -0.30 19.26 18.49
CA ALA A 157 -1.21 18.91 19.58
C ALA A 157 -2.00 20.15 20.01
N ASP A 158 -3.32 20.05 20.12
CA ASP A 158 -4.19 21.14 20.55
C ASP A 158 -4.26 21.29 22.10
N GLY A 159 -3.51 20.46 22.83
CA GLY A 159 -3.45 20.44 24.28
C GLY A 159 -4.44 19.49 24.96
N THR A 160 -5.25 18.73 24.21
CA THR A 160 -6.21 17.74 24.75
C THR A 160 -5.74 16.28 24.67
N LEU A 161 -4.49 16.05 24.25
CA LEU A 161 -3.96 14.69 24.12
C LEU A 161 -3.93 13.94 25.45
N PRO A 162 -4.49 12.72 25.52
CA PRO A 162 -4.15 11.77 26.57
C PRO A 162 -2.65 11.51 26.52
N VAL A 163 -1.97 11.76 27.64
CA VAL A 163 -0.56 11.38 27.80
C VAL A 163 -0.51 9.86 27.98
N ASP A 164 -0.20 9.12 26.92
CA ASP A 164 0.47 7.83 27.07
C ASP A 164 1.21 7.46 25.79
N ASP A 165 2.54 7.45 25.85
CA ASP A 165 3.40 6.76 24.88
C ASP A 165 4.47 5.99 25.67
N SER A 166 4.00 4.98 26.40
CA SER A 166 4.83 3.96 27.02
C SER A 166 4.96 2.71 26.12
N SER A 167 4.72 2.83 24.80
CA SER A 167 5.00 1.71 23.90
C SER A 167 6.50 1.46 23.85
N THR A 168 6.94 0.31 24.37
CA THR A 168 8.34 -0.13 24.21
C THR A 168 8.59 -0.83 22.87
N LEU A 169 7.53 -1.10 22.11
CA LEU A 169 7.61 -1.72 20.81
C LEU A 169 7.84 -0.65 19.75
N LYS A 170 8.98 -0.72 19.06
CA LYS A 170 9.23 0.11 17.89
C LYS A 170 8.58 -0.52 16.67
N VAL A 171 7.45 0.02 16.22
CA VAL A 171 6.81 -0.37 14.98
C VAL A 171 7.26 0.55 13.86
N THR A 172 7.60 -0.04 12.71
CA THR A 172 7.85 0.71 11.47
C THR A 172 7.00 0.09 10.38
N LEU A 173 5.97 0.82 9.96
CA LEU A 173 5.18 0.48 8.79
C LEU A 173 5.63 1.38 7.63
N ARG A 174 5.90 0.76 6.49
CA ARG A 174 6.16 1.45 5.23
C ARG A 174 5.21 0.90 4.20
N GLU A 175 4.60 1.78 3.43
CA GLU A 175 3.66 1.39 2.38
C GLU A 175 4.19 1.87 1.02
N SER A 176 4.11 1.00 0.02
CA SER A 176 4.29 1.36 -1.38
C SER A 176 2.99 1.07 -2.13
N VAL A 177 2.45 2.08 -2.80
CA VAL A 177 1.29 1.93 -3.69
C VAL A 177 1.74 2.04 -5.13
N ASN A 178 1.50 0.98 -5.90
CA ASN A 178 1.78 0.91 -7.33
C ASN A 178 0.47 0.90 -8.10
N LEU A 179 0.39 1.71 -9.15
CA LEU A 179 -0.76 1.79 -10.03
C LEU A 179 -0.35 1.36 -11.44
N ASP A 180 -0.60 0.10 -11.77
CA ASP A 180 -0.27 -0.51 -13.06
C ASP A 180 -1.45 -0.38 -14.02
N HIS A 181 -1.17 -0.47 -15.33
CA HIS A 181 -2.22 -0.48 -16.36
C HIS A 181 -2.08 -1.63 -17.36
N TYR A 182 -3.22 -2.18 -17.78
CA TYR A 182 -3.32 -3.00 -18.98
C TYR A 182 -3.99 -2.21 -20.12
N PRO A 183 -3.61 -2.44 -21.39
CA PRO A 183 -4.06 -1.60 -22.48
C PRO A 183 -5.53 -1.86 -22.85
N ILE A 184 -6.29 -0.79 -23.01
CA ILE A 184 -7.65 -0.78 -23.59
C ILE A 184 -7.64 0.02 -24.89
N HIS A 185 -8.33 -0.50 -25.91
CA HIS A 185 -8.39 0.11 -27.24
C HIS A 185 -9.83 0.41 -27.64
N GLY A 186 -10.02 1.47 -28.42
CA GLY A 186 -11.30 1.83 -29.01
C GLY A 186 -11.42 3.34 -29.24
N ASP A 187 -12.32 3.71 -30.14
CA ASP A 187 -12.62 5.11 -30.51
C ASP A 187 -14.12 5.45 -30.38
N SER A 188 -14.92 4.49 -29.89
CA SER A 188 -16.34 4.64 -29.58
C SER A 188 -16.66 3.98 -28.23
N VAL A 189 -17.84 4.26 -27.67
CA VAL A 189 -18.30 3.61 -26.43
C VAL A 189 -18.32 2.08 -26.60
N GLU A 190 -18.85 1.60 -27.73
CA GLU A 190 -19.02 0.17 -28.01
C GLU A 190 -17.67 -0.55 -28.14
N THR A 191 -16.68 0.07 -28.81
CA THR A 191 -15.37 -0.56 -29.02
C THR A 191 -14.53 -0.57 -27.76
N ILE A 192 -14.59 0.49 -26.95
CA ILE A 192 -13.91 0.53 -25.64
C ILE A 192 -14.55 -0.48 -24.69
N GLN A 193 -15.88 -0.54 -24.63
CA GLN A 193 -16.59 -1.54 -23.81
C GLN A 193 -16.27 -2.97 -24.25
N ALA A 194 -16.23 -3.23 -25.56
CA ALA A 194 -15.80 -4.53 -26.08
C ALA A 194 -14.37 -4.88 -25.64
N SER A 195 -13.44 -3.92 -25.66
CA SER A 195 -12.07 -4.14 -25.19
C SER A 195 -12.01 -4.45 -23.68
N LEU A 196 -12.75 -3.72 -22.84
CA LEU A 196 -12.82 -3.92 -21.38
C LEU A 196 -13.31 -5.32 -20.98
N TYR A 197 -14.29 -5.86 -21.71
CA TYR A 197 -14.96 -7.12 -21.38
C TYR A 197 -14.61 -8.27 -22.33
N SER A 198 -13.50 -8.14 -23.06
CA SER A 198 -12.97 -9.20 -23.93
C SER A 198 -11.99 -10.12 -23.22
N GLN A 199 -11.57 -11.20 -23.90
CA GLN A 199 -10.50 -12.09 -23.43
C GLN A 199 -9.12 -11.41 -23.34
N ASP A 200 -8.95 -10.22 -23.90
CA ASP A 200 -7.72 -9.43 -23.78
C ASP A 200 -7.61 -8.76 -22.40
N ASN A 201 -8.72 -8.67 -21.65
CA ASN A 201 -8.67 -8.30 -20.24
C ASN A 201 -7.98 -9.43 -19.45
N PRO A 202 -6.85 -9.16 -18.77
CA PRO A 202 -6.08 -10.16 -18.03
C PRO A 202 -6.88 -10.83 -16.89
N PHE A 203 -7.98 -10.21 -16.48
CA PHE A 203 -8.86 -10.68 -15.41
C PHE A 203 -10.16 -11.30 -15.93
N TYR A 204 -10.30 -11.49 -17.25
CA TYR A 204 -11.51 -12.07 -17.86
C TYR A 204 -11.86 -13.45 -17.27
N ASN A 205 -10.86 -14.26 -16.91
CA ASN A 205 -11.02 -15.58 -16.30
C ASN A 205 -10.60 -15.61 -14.82
N ALA A 206 -10.41 -14.46 -14.17
CA ALA A 206 -10.16 -14.46 -12.74
C ALA A 206 -11.34 -15.14 -12.02
N GLU A 207 -11.03 -16.04 -11.09
CA GLU A 207 -12.06 -16.75 -10.32
C GLU A 207 -13.02 -15.71 -9.71
N PRO A 208 -14.35 -15.91 -9.84
CA PRO A 208 -15.31 -14.89 -9.46
C PRO A 208 -15.28 -14.70 -7.96
N VAL A 209 -14.62 -13.64 -7.49
CA VAL A 209 -15.13 -12.89 -6.35
C VAL A 209 -16.33 -12.15 -6.95
N GLY A 210 -17.57 -12.54 -6.67
CA GLY A 210 -18.82 -11.94 -7.21
C GLY A 210 -19.08 -12.06 -8.74
N SER A 211 -20.26 -11.60 -9.17
CA SER A 211 -20.92 -12.02 -10.43
C SER A 211 -20.54 -11.25 -11.72
N GLY A 212 -19.35 -10.65 -11.80
CA GLY A 212 -18.94 -9.80 -12.93
C GLY A 212 -17.52 -10.09 -13.42
N ILE A 213 -17.22 -9.65 -14.65
CA ILE A 213 -15.83 -9.59 -15.15
C ILE A 213 -15.15 -8.42 -14.44
N GLN A 214 -14.04 -8.71 -13.75
CA GLN A 214 -13.21 -7.71 -13.11
C GLN A 214 -12.51 -6.85 -14.17
N VAL A 215 -12.61 -5.53 -14.06
CA VAL A 215 -11.93 -4.56 -14.93
C VAL A 215 -10.85 -3.76 -14.18
N GLY A 216 -10.74 -3.96 -12.88
CA GLY A 216 -9.67 -3.51 -12.00
C GLY A 216 -9.45 -4.57 -10.92
N ILE A 217 -8.30 -4.52 -10.27
CA ILE A 217 -8.02 -5.36 -9.10
C ILE A 217 -6.98 -4.70 -8.20
N THR A 218 -7.14 -4.90 -6.90
CA THR A 218 -6.16 -4.56 -5.88
C THR A 218 -5.53 -5.81 -5.27
N GLN A 219 -4.20 -5.84 -5.22
CA GLN A 219 -3.43 -6.97 -4.73
C GLN A 219 -2.48 -6.54 -3.60
N PRO A 220 -2.66 -7.06 -2.37
CA PRO A 220 -1.72 -6.84 -1.30
C PRO A 220 -0.49 -7.76 -1.41
N GLY A 221 0.64 -7.25 -0.95
CA GLY A 221 1.85 -7.99 -0.64
C GLY A 221 2.54 -7.40 0.58
N TYR A 222 3.33 -8.19 1.28
CA TYR A 222 4.14 -7.67 2.38
C TYR A 222 5.39 -8.49 2.63
N ASP A 223 6.41 -7.78 3.09
CA ASP A 223 7.59 -8.31 3.74
C ASP A 223 7.57 -7.86 5.19
N TYR A 224 8.06 -8.70 6.09
CA TYR A 224 8.16 -8.30 7.49
C TYR A 224 9.44 -8.81 8.12
N SER A 225 9.91 -8.05 9.11
CA SER A 225 10.98 -8.48 9.99
C SER A 225 10.70 -8.04 11.42
N PHE A 226 11.18 -8.82 12.39
CA PHE A 226 11.06 -8.44 13.79
C PHE A 226 12.31 -8.82 14.57
N SER A 227 12.48 -8.14 15.69
CA SER A 227 13.43 -8.51 16.72
C SER A 227 12.76 -8.64 18.07
N ALA A 228 13.20 -9.61 18.86
CA ALA A 228 12.68 -9.87 20.19
C ALA A 228 13.82 -10.04 21.19
N GLU A 229 13.53 -9.69 22.44
CA GLU A 229 14.46 -9.84 23.55
C GLU A 229 13.83 -10.59 24.72
N ARG A 230 14.64 -11.39 25.41
CA ARG A 230 14.20 -12.08 26.64
C ARG A 230 13.97 -11.05 27.73
N LEU A 231 12.87 -11.19 28.47
CA LEU A 231 12.57 -10.28 29.59
C LEU A 231 13.59 -10.41 30.72
N GLN A 232 14.14 -11.61 30.92
CA GLN A 232 15.18 -11.92 31.91
C GLN A 232 16.11 -13.02 31.41
N PRO A 233 17.38 -13.09 31.87
CA PRO A 233 18.28 -14.19 31.54
C PRO A 233 17.66 -15.56 31.87
N GLY A 234 17.62 -16.45 30.87
CA GLY A 234 17.04 -17.79 31.01
C GLY A 234 15.50 -17.87 30.98
N SER A 235 14.79 -16.73 30.91
CA SER A 235 13.32 -16.71 30.79
C SER A 235 12.86 -17.29 29.46
N SER A 236 11.77 -18.05 29.47
CA SER A 236 11.04 -18.48 28.27
C SER A 236 10.20 -17.35 27.65
N ASN A 237 10.14 -16.19 28.31
CA ASN A 237 9.32 -15.07 27.86
C ASN A 237 10.17 -13.99 27.21
N CYS A 238 9.70 -13.54 26.05
CA CYS A 238 10.27 -12.49 25.23
C CYS A 238 9.28 -11.34 25.08
N ARG A 239 9.78 -10.16 24.74
CA ARG A 239 9.00 -9.06 24.18
C ARG A 239 9.59 -8.66 22.84
N PHE A 240 8.78 -8.07 21.97
CA PHE A 240 9.31 -7.43 20.77
C PHE A 240 10.14 -6.20 21.15
N ALA A 241 11.28 -6.05 20.48
CA ALA A 241 12.09 -4.84 20.51
C ALA A 241 11.78 -3.95 19.29
N ALA A 242 11.52 -4.57 18.13
CA ALA A 242 11.08 -3.88 16.93
C ALA A 242 10.29 -4.82 16.00
N LEU A 243 9.33 -4.25 15.28
CA LEU A 243 8.61 -4.87 14.18
C LEU A 243 8.64 -3.93 12.98
N THR A 244 9.06 -4.42 11.82
CA THR A 244 9.05 -3.70 10.55
C THR A 244 8.18 -4.46 9.57
N ILE A 245 7.23 -3.77 8.96
CA ILE A 245 6.37 -4.28 7.89
C ILE A 245 6.54 -3.35 6.69
N ASP A 246 6.95 -3.92 5.56
CA ASP A 246 7.00 -3.25 4.27
C ASP A 246 5.81 -3.79 3.45
N ALA A 247 4.74 -3.01 3.41
CA ALA A 247 3.51 -3.32 2.69
C ALA A 247 3.59 -2.82 1.24
N THR A 248 3.07 -3.61 0.31
CA THR A 248 2.90 -3.22 -1.08
C THR A 248 1.44 -3.40 -1.48
N ILE A 249 0.82 -2.35 -2.00
CA ILE A 249 -0.52 -2.39 -2.60
C ILE A 249 -0.33 -2.17 -4.09
N THR A 250 -0.72 -3.15 -4.91
CA THR A 250 -0.66 -3.03 -6.37
C THR A 250 -2.09 -2.97 -6.91
N ILE A 251 -2.45 -1.85 -7.51
CA ILE A 251 -3.73 -1.64 -8.16
C ILE A 251 -3.49 -1.76 -9.66
N VAL A 252 -4.21 -2.65 -10.33
CA VAL A 252 -4.10 -2.82 -11.79
C VAL A 252 -5.38 -2.29 -12.43
N MET A 253 -5.23 -1.27 -13.28
CA MET A 253 -6.33 -0.53 -13.89
C MET A 253 -6.34 -0.69 -15.42
N PRO A 254 -7.48 -0.43 -16.08
CA PRO A 254 -7.50 -0.34 -17.53
C PRO A 254 -6.92 1.01 -17.97
N GLY A 255 -6.07 1.01 -19.00
CA GLY A 255 -5.46 2.21 -19.57
C GLY A 255 -5.88 2.43 -21.02
N LEU A 256 -6.78 3.39 -21.28
CA LEU A 256 -7.27 3.70 -22.61
C LEU A 256 -6.18 4.33 -23.49
N GLN A 257 -5.75 3.55 -24.47
CA GLN A 257 -4.70 3.93 -25.40
C GLN A 257 -5.15 5.10 -26.27
N GLN A 258 -4.24 6.05 -26.49
CA GLN A 258 -4.48 7.25 -27.28
C GLN A 258 -5.66 8.11 -26.80
N ARG A 259 -6.05 8.02 -25.51
CA ARG A 259 -7.16 8.82 -24.93
C ARG A 259 -7.15 10.29 -25.34
N HIS A 260 -5.99 10.94 -25.41
CA HIS A 260 -5.84 12.36 -25.75
C HIS A 260 -6.29 12.73 -27.18
N THR A 261 -6.40 11.76 -28.10
CA THR A 261 -6.87 11.99 -29.48
C THR A 261 -8.38 11.79 -29.63
N LEU A 262 -9.05 11.24 -28.62
CA LEU A 262 -10.48 10.94 -28.67
C LEU A 262 -11.34 12.20 -28.53
N PRO A 263 -12.61 12.17 -28.98
CA PRO A 263 -13.56 13.24 -28.72
C PRO A 263 -13.68 13.57 -27.22
N ALA A 264 -13.82 14.86 -26.89
CA ALA A 264 -13.84 15.33 -25.50
C ALA A 264 -14.91 14.65 -24.63
N ASN A 265 -16.08 14.34 -25.20
CA ASN A 265 -17.14 13.62 -24.51
C ASN A 265 -16.75 12.18 -24.16
N LEU A 266 -15.96 11.51 -25.01
CA LEU A 266 -15.49 10.15 -24.75
C LEU A 266 -14.36 10.14 -23.73
N GLN A 267 -13.48 11.14 -23.77
CA GLN A 267 -12.47 11.38 -22.74
C GLN A 267 -13.10 11.61 -21.36
N ALA A 268 -14.14 12.45 -21.29
CA ALA A 268 -14.85 12.73 -20.04
C ALA A 268 -15.53 11.48 -19.47
N ARG A 269 -16.24 10.71 -20.31
CA ARG A 269 -16.86 9.44 -19.91
C ARG A 269 -15.83 8.44 -19.39
N TRP A 270 -14.68 8.33 -20.06
CA TRP A 270 -13.58 7.49 -19.60
C TRP A 270 -13.04 7.93 -18.25
N ASP A 271 -12.87 9.24 -18.04
CA ASP A 271 -12.36 9.77 -16.77
C ASP A 271 -13.32 9.51 -15.62
N GLU A 272 -14.63 9.64 -15.84
CA GLU A 272 -15.66 9.32 -14.85
C GLU A 272 -15.60 7.84 -14.45
N PHE A 273 -15.59 6.93 -15.44
CA PHE A 273 -15.42 5.50 -15.21
C PHE A 273 -14.12 5.17 -14.48
N TYR A 274 -12.99 5.73 -14.95
CA TYR A 274 -11.66 5.44 -14.41
C TYR A 274 -11.54 5.90 -12.96
N LEU A 275 -12.07 7.09 -12.62
CA LEU A 275 -12.08 7.60 -11.26
C LEU A 275 -12.99 6.79 -10.34
N ALA A 276 -14.17 6.38 -10.82
CA ALA A 276 -15.06 5.51 -10.05
C ALA A 276 -14.40 4.16 -9.77
N LEU A 277 -13.72 3.58 -10.77
CA LEU A 277 -13.01 2.32 -10.60
C LEU A 277 -11.82 2.48 -9.65
N LEU A 278 -11.03 3.55 -9.78
CA LEU A 278 -9.91 3.81 -8.88
C LEU A 278 -10.39 3.99 -7.43
N ALA A 279 -11.55 4.63 -7.23
CA ALA A 279 -12.16 4.76 -5.92
C ALA A 279 -12.66 3.41 -5.36
N HIS A 280 -13.23 2.55 -6.22
CA HIS A 280 -13.60 1.20 -5.83
C HIS A 280 -12.36 0.40 -5.38
N GLU A 281 -11.29 0.40 -6.18
CA GLU A 281 -10.01 -0.22 -5.83
C GLU A 281 -9.37 0.40 -4.58
N GLY A 282 -9.55 1.70 -4.36
CA GLY A 282 -9.15 2.38 -3.14
C GLY A 282 -9.83 1.84 -1.88
N GLY A 283 -11.07 1.37 -1.99
CA GLY A 283 -11.76 0.65 -0.91
C GLY A 283 -11.03 -0.64 -0.52
N HIS A 284 -10.62 -1.44 -1.51
CA HIS A 284 -9.81 -2.65 -1.28
C HIS A 284 -8.45 -2.31 -0.65
N ALA A 285 -7.78 -1.26 -1.14
CA ALA A 285 -6.53 -0.76 -0.57
C ALA A 285 -6.69 -0.37 0.91
N ASN A 286 -7.82 0.25 1.28
CA ASN A 286 -8.10 0.59 2.66
C ASN A 286 -8.29 -0.64 3.55
N PHE A 287 -8.90 -1.73 3.07
CA PHE A 287 -8.94 -2.97 3.86
C PHE A 287 -7.55 -3.59 4.10
N VAL A 288 -6.60 -3.39 3.19
CA VAL A 288 -5.20 -3.81 3.39
C VAL A 288 -4.58 -3.00 4.52
N ARG A 289 -4.78 -1.68 4.54
CA ARG A 289 -4.30 -0.77 5.60
C ARG A 289 -4.88 -1.13 6.95
N ASP A 290 -6.19 -1.34 7.01
CA ASP A 290 -6.90 -1.72 8.23
C ASP A 290 -6.36 -3.06 8.78
N SER A 291 -6.07 -4.03 7.92
CA SER A 291 -5.41 -5.28 8.34
C SER A 291 -4.05 -5.05 8.98
N PHE A 292 -3.23 -4.12 8.48
CA PHE A 292 -1.94 -3.79 9.09
C PHE A 292 -2.09 -3.07 10.44
N GLU A 293 -3.06 -2.18 10.58
CA GLU A 293 -3.37 -1.56 11.87
C GLU A 293 -3.82 -2.60 12.91
N GLU A 294 -4.65 -3.56 12.52
CA GLU A 294 -5.08 -4.69 13.36
C GLU A 294 -3.87 -5.52 13.84
N ILE A 295 -2.90 -5.79 12.94
CA ILE A 295 -1.66 -6.51 13.26
C ILE A 295 -0.84 -5.73 14.29
N VAL A 296 -0.65 -4.42 14.08
CA VAL A 296 0.12 -3.56 14.98
C VAL A 296 -0.51 -3.50 16.36
N ALA A 297 -1.81 -3.21 16.43
CA ALA A 297 -2.55 -3.14 17.69
C ALA A 297 -2.52 -4.48 18.45
N PHE A 298 -2.58 -5.61 17.74
CA PHE A 298 -2.44 -6.93 18.36
C PHE A 298 -1.10 -7.07 19.09
N PHE A 299 0.02 -6.76 18.43
CA PHE A 299 1.34 -6.93 19.05
C PHE A 299 1.61 -5.94 20.18
N GLU A 300 1.14 -4.69 20.04
CA GLU A 300 1.24 -3.69 21.11
C GLU A 300 0.46 -4.10 22.36
N SER A 301 -0.76 -4.59 22.20
CA SER A 301 -1.63 -4.98 23.34
C SER A 301 -1.13 -6.21 24.10
N ARG A 302 -0.43 -7.14 23.42
CA ARG A 302 -0.03 -8.42 24.01
C ARG A 302 1.19 -8.32 24.94
N GLY A 303 2.14 -7.44 24.62
CA GLY A 303 3.29 -7.07 25.47
C GLY A 303 4.36 -8.15 25.76
N GLN A 304 4.00 -9.43 25.85
CA GLN A 304 4.91 -10.55 26.13
C GLN A 304 4.50 -11.82 25.37
N PHE A 305 5.51 -12.59 24.93
CA PHE A 305 5.39 -13.77 24.08
C PHE A 305 6.28 -14.88 24.61
N SER A 306 5.98 -16.13 24.25
CA SER A 306 6.95 -17.20 24.44
C SER A 306 8.07 -17.07 23.41
N CYS A 307 9.33 -17.06 23.87
CA CYS A 307 10.50 -16.97 23.01
C CYS A 307 10.59 -18.13 22.02
N ASP A 308 10.00 -19.28 22.36
CA ASP A 308 10.08 -20.49 21.56
C ASP A 308 9.04 -20.50 20.43
N THR A 309 7.95 -19.72 20.57
CA THR A 309 6.78 -19.75 19.66
C THR A 309 6.49 -18.42 18.98
N ILE A 310 7.14 -17.32 19.38
CA ILE A 310 6.85 -15.97 18.86
C ILE A 310 6.90 -15.86 17.33
N SER A 311 7.77 -16.61 16.63
CA SER A 311 7.75 -16.60 15.15
C SER A 311 6.47 -17.23 14.58
N GLU A 312 5.97 -18.30 15.19
CA GLU A 312 4.74 -18.98 14.76
C GLU A 312 3.51 -18.13 15.11
N GLU A 313 3.55 -17.45 16.25
CA GLU A 313 2.51 -16.49 16.65
C GLU A 313 2.45 -15.30 15.68
N VAL A 314 3.59 -14.78 15.22
CA VAL A 314 3.63 -13.71 14.21
C VAL A 314 3.03 -14.18 12.89
N ASP A 315 3.41 -15.36 12.41
CA ASP A 315 2.85 -15.94 11.18
C ASP A 315 1.33 -16.11 11.29
N ALA A 316 0.83 -16.63 12.41
CA ALA A 316 -0.59 -16.86 12.63
C ALA A 316 -1.41 -15.56 12.62
N VAL A 317 -0.91 -14.48 13.23
CA VAL A 317 -1.56 -13.17 13.24
C VAL A 317 -1.62 -12.59 11.82
N LEU A 318 -0.52 -12.69 11.07
CA LEU A 318 -0.46 -12.20 9.69
C LEU A 318 -1.36 -13.00 8.74
N GLU A 319 -1.47 -14.32 8.92
CA GLU A 319 -2.39 -15.17 8.18
C GLU A 319 -3.85 -14.84 8.52
N GLN A 320 -4.15 -14.59 9.79
CA GLN A 320 -5.49 -14.17 10.23
C GLN A 320 -5.88 -12.82 9.62
N ALA A 321 -4.97 -11.84 9.63
CA ALA A 321 -5.22 -10.51 9.05
C ALA A 321 -5.41 -10.59 7.52
N ALA A 322 -4.70 -11.49 6.85
CA ALA A 322 -4.89 -11.76 5.43
C ALA A 322 -6.25 -12.40 5.13
N ALA A 323 -6.68 -13.38 5.92
CA ALA A 323 -8.01 -13.96 5.76
C ALA A 323 -9.13 -12.95 6.05
N GLY A 324 -8.91 -12.04 7.01
CA GLY A 324 -9.81 -10.93 7.28
C GLY A 324 -9.94 -9.96 6.12
N TYR A 325 -8.81 -9.61 5.48
CA TYR A 325 -8.80 -8.84 4.23
C TYR A 325 -9.60 -9.55 3.12
N ASP A 326 -9.31 -10.83 2.85
CA ASP A 326 -9.97 -11.58 1.76
C ASP A 326 -11.50 -11.56 1.94
N GLN A 327 -11.97 -11.71 3.19
CA GLN A 327 -13.40 -11.67 3.50
C GLN A 327 -14.01 -10.27 3.32
N ARG A 328 -13.37 -9.22 3.86
CA ARG A 328 -13.86 -7.83 3.73
C ARG A 328 -13.90 -7.38 2.27
N SER A 329 -12.86 -7.69 1.51
CA SER A 329 -12.76 -7.42 0.07
C SER A 329 -13.90 -8.12 -0.69
N PHE A 330 -14.14 -9.41 -0.42
CA PHE A 330 -15.26 -10.14 -1.01
C PHE A 330 -16.62 -9.51 -0.67
N ASP A 331 -16.86 -9.20 0.60
CA ASP A 331 -18.13 -8.63 1.05
C ASP A 331 -18.37 -7.25 0.41
N TYR A 332 -17.32 -6.43 0.27
CA TYR A 332 -17.37 -5.14 -0.39
C TYR A 332 -17.68 -5.24 -1.88
N ASP A 333 -17.11 -6.21 -2.59
CA ASP A 333 -17.45 -6.48 -4.00
C ASP A 333 -18.90 -6.93 -4.16
N VAL A 334 -19.41 -7.74 -3.24
CA VAL A 334 -20.82 -8.14 -3.21
C VAL A 334 -21.73 -6.95 -2.94
N GLU A 335 -21.40 -6.11 -1.95
CA GLU A 335 -22.20 -4.95 -1.54
C GLU A 335 -22.25 -3.89 -2.64
N THR A 336 -21.12 -3.60 -3.28
CA THR A 336 -21.00 -2.56 -4.31
C THR A 336 -21.33 -3.07 -5.71
N ASN A 337 -21.59 -4.37 -5.86
CA ASN A 337 -21.69 -5.07 -7.13
C ASN A 337 -20.48 -4.77 -8.02
N HIS A 338 -19.27 -5.05 -7.52
CA HIS A 338 -18.00 -4.76 -8.20
C HIS A 338 -17.86 -3.29 -8.59
N GLY A 339 -18.23 -2.39 -7.67
CA GLY A 339 -18.19 -0.95 -7.90
C GLY A 339 -19.28 -0.40 -8.82
N VAL A 340 -20.17 -1.22 -9.39
CA VAL A 340 -21.26 -0.74 -10.25
C VAL A 340 -22.14 0.27 -9.49
N PHE A 341 -22.42 0.03 -8.21
CA PHE A 341 -23.18 0.96 -7.36
C PHE A 341 -22.39 2.22 -6.97
N GLN A 342 -21.09 2.24 -7.24
CA GLN A 342 -20.18 3.36 -7.02
C GLN A 342 -19.88 4.12 -8.33
N GLY A 343 -20.55 3.75 -9.43
CA GLY A 343 -20.39 4.41 -10.73
C GLY A 343 -19.35 3.77 -11.65
N VAL A 344 -18.86 2.56 -11.34
CA VAL A 344 -18.02 1.76 -12.25
C VAL A 344 -18.86 1.21 -13.40
N VAL A 345 -19.23 2.12 -14.30
CA VAL A 345 -20.02 1.83 -15.49
C VAL A 345 -19.44 2.65 -16.64
N PHE A 346 -18.95 1.95 -17.67
CA PHE A 346 -18.53 2.57 -18.92
C PHE A 346 -19.61 2.47 -19.98
#